data_AF-A0AAW0L5K8-F1
#
_entry.id   AF-A0AAW0L5K8-F1
#
_cell.length_a   1.000
_cell.length_b   1.000
_cell.length_c   1.000
_cell.angle_alpha   90.00
_cell.angle_beta   90.00
_cell.angle_gamma   90.00
#
_symmetry.space_group_name_H-M   'P 1'
#
loop_
_entity.id
_entity.type
_entity.pdbx_description
1 polymer ?
#
loop_
_entity_poly.entity_id
_entity_poly.type
_entity_poly.pdbx_seq_one_letter_code
_entity_poly.pdbx_strand_id
1 'polypeptide(L)' 'MIVSEKFYVSTIEKILDHSTGNVAEDFYHHFKASQMGEIGITVSTFWMVPKYQTIASSKAASRALDFAFGW' A
#
# COMPACT_ATOMS: atom_id res chain seq x y z
N MET A 1 26.01 -4.40 3.49
CA MET A 1 24.85 -4.71 4.35
C MET A 1 24.36 -3.42 5.02
N ILE A 2 23.82 -2.47 4.24
CA ILE A 2 23.18 -1.22 4.75
C ILE A 2 22.13 -0.75 3.72
N VAL A 3 21.27 -1.67 3.26
CA VAL A 3 20.24 -1.33 2.25
C VAL A 3 18.83 -1.75 2.70
N SER A 4 18.69 -2.66 3.67
CA SER A 4 17.37 -3.10 4.15
C SER A 4 16.75 -2.17 5.20
N GLU A 5 17.53 -1.57 6.11
CA GLU A 5 16.99 -0.73 7.19
C GLU A 5 16.33 0.56 6.69
N LYS A 6 16.89 1.21 5.67
CA LYS A 6 16.35 2.48 5.15
C LYS A 6 14.98 2.32 4.48
N PHE A 7 14.72 1.15 3.87
CA PHE A 7 13.43 0.88 3.24
C PHE A 7 12.32 0.73 4.28
N TYR A 8 12.60 0.02 5.38
CA TYR A 8 11.63 -0.18 6.48
C TYR A 8 11.23 1.11 7.17
N VAL A 9 12.19 2.01 7.42
CA VAL A 9 11.91 3.28 8.14
C VAL A 9 10.98 4.19 7.32
N SER A 10 11.16 4.27 6.00
CA SER A 10 10.31 5.15 5.16
C SER A 10 8.84 4.70 5.06
N THR A 11 8.58 3.39 5.15
CA THR A 11 7.21 2.85 5.11
C THR A 11 6.46 3.14 6.41
N ILE A 12 7.17 3.15 7.55
CA ILE A 12 6.58 3.39 8.88
C ILE A 12 6.15 4.85 9.07
N GLU A 13 6.75 5.81 8.36
CA GLU A 13 6.37 7.22 8.48
C GLU A 13 4.90 7.49 8.12
N LYS A 14 4.31 6.67 7.26
CA LYS A 14 2.87 6.76 6.92
C LYS A 14 1.92 6.37 8.08
N ILE A 15 2.42 5.75 9.14
CA ILE A 15 1.63 5.26 10.30
C ILE A 15 2.15 5.89 11.62
N LEU A 16 3.04 6.89 11.55
CA LEU A 16 3.69 7.51 12.71
C LEU A 16 2.72 8.16 13.71
N ASP A 17 1.51 8.53 13.27
CA ASP A 17 0.52 9.16 14.14
C ASP A 17 -0.26 8.15 15.01
N HIS A 18 0.02 6.85 14.86
CA HIS A 18 -0.73 5.76 15.51
C HIS A 18 -2.25 5.87 15.29
N SER A 19 -2.68 6.61 14.24
CA SER A 19 -4.09 6.79 13.98
C SER A 19 -4.70 5.47 13.53
N THR A 20 -5.85 5.15 14.11
CA THR A 20 -6.65 4.02 13.66
C THR A 20 -7.50 4.47 12.47
N GLY A 21 -7.99 3.52 11.67
CA GLY A 21 -8.90 3.79 10.54
C GLY A 21 -10.15 4.60 10.93
N ASN A 22 -10.43 4.73 12.22
CA ASN A 22 -11.51 5.54 12.80
C ASN A 22 -11.47 7.02 12.37
N VAL A 23 -10.29 7.60 12.12
CA VAL A 23 -10.18 8.99 11.66
C VAL A 23 -10.74 9.13 10.23
N ALA A 24 -10.46 8.15 9.37
CA ALA A 24 -11.01 8.11 8.03
C ALA A 24 -12.53 7.82 8.04
N GLU A 25 -12.99 6.98 8.97
CA GLU A 25 -14.41 6.67 9.19
C GLU A 25 -15.20 7.91 9.65
N ASP A 26 -14.71 8.64 10.67
CA ASP A 26 -15.37 9.85 11.17
C ASP A 26 -15.43 10.95 10.10
N PHE A 27 -14.32 11.16 9.37
CA PHE A 27 -14.29 12.08 8.23
C PHE A 27 -15.29 11.69 7.13
N TYR A 28 -15.35 10.40 6.78
CA TYR A 28 -16.33 9.90 5.81
C TYR A 28 -17.76 10.18 6.25
N HIS A 29 -18.12 9.87 7.50
CA HIS A 29 -19.49 10.08 7.98
C HIS A 29 -19.87 11.56 8.13
N HIS A 30 -18.94 12.41 8.55
CA HIS A 30 -19.19 13.86 8.68
C HIS A 30 -19.41 14.55 7.33
N PHE A 31 -18.67 14.15 6.28
CA PHE A 31 -18.64 14.91 5.03
C PHE A 31 -19.36 14.24 3.86
N LYS A 32 -19.65 12.93 3.91
CA LYS A 32 -20.38 12.22 2.83
C LYS A 32 -21.75 12.82 2.52
N ALA A 33 -22.52 13.17 3.56
CA ALA A 33 -23.87 13.68 3.39
C ALA A 33 -23.93 15.08 2.76
N SER A 34 -22.90 15.91 2.99
CA SER A 34 -22.86 17.30 2.55
C SER A 34 -22.07 17.52 1.26
N GLN A 35 -21.00 16.76 1.04
CA GLN A 35 -20.09 16.96 -0.08
C GLN A 35 -20.32 15.97 -1.23
N MET A 36 -21.00 14.84 -0.98
CA MET A 36 -21.29 13.79 -1.97
C MET A 36 -20.06 13.34 -2.80
N GLY A 37 -18.84 13.57 -2.28
CA GLY A 37 -17.60 13.25 -2.95
C GLY A 37 -17.18 11.79 -2.73
N GLU A 38 -16.33 11.29 -3.62
CA GLU A 38 -15.69 9.98 -3.46
C GLU A 38 -14.38 10.13 -2.70
N ILE A 39 -14.18 9.29 -1.69
CA ILE A 39 -12.90 9.18 -0.97
C ILE A 39 -12.22 7.91 -1.46
N GLY A 40 -11.00 8.05 -1.98
CA GLY A 40 -10.17 6.96 -2.45
C GLY A 40 -8.72 7.10 -2.01
N ILE A 41 -7.99 5.99 -2.01
CA ILE A 41 -6.54 5.97 -1.78
C ILE A 41 -5.83 5.77 -3.12
N THR A 42 -4.77 6.54 -3.37
CA THR A 42 -3.89 6.31 -4.52
C THR A 42 -2.67 5.52 -4.07
N VAL A 43 -2.48 4.34 -4.67
CA VAL A 43 -1.33 3.48 -4.43
C VAL A 43 -0.49 3.43 -5.71
N SER A 44 0.79 3.79 -5.60
CA SER A 44 1.74 3.66 -6.70
C SER A 44 2.30 2.24 -6.70
N THR A 45 2.05 1.48 -7.76
CA THR A 45 2.56 0.10 -7.90
C THR A 45 3.23 -0.10 -9.26
N PHE A 46 4.21 -1.00 -9.30
CA PHE A 46 4.89 -1.41 -10.53
C PHE A 46 4.23 -2.67 -11.10
N TRP A 47 4.19 -2.77 -12.43
CA TRP A 47 3.76 -4.00 -13.08
C TRP A 47 4.87 -5.06 -13.03
N MET A 48 4.71 -6.06 -12.17
CA MET A 48 5.71 -7.12 -11.97
C MET A 48 5.60 -8.19 -13.05
N VAL A 49 6.68 -8.44 -13.81
CA VAL A 49 6.74 -9.45 -14.87
C VAL A 49 7.70 -10.58 -14.48
N PRO A 50 7.34 -11.87 -14.66
CA PRO A 50 8.24 -12.98 -14.40
C PRO A 50 9.49 -12.94 -15.29
N LYS A 51 10.68 -13.13 -14.71
CA LYS A 51 11.94 -13.13 -15.46
C LYS A 51 12.06 -14.30 -16.45
N TYR A 52 11.49 -15.46 -16.10
CA TYR A 52 11.51 -16.67 -16.91
C TYR A 52 10.12 -17.32 -16.92
N GLN A 53 9.81 -18.10 -17.96
CA GLN A 53 8.56 -18.86 -18.08
C GLN A 53 8.58 -20.11 -17.18
N THR A 54 8.72 -19.90 -15.87
CA THR A 54 8.80 -20.95 -14.85
C THR A 54 7.82 -20.63 -13.72
N ILE A 55 7.26 -21.67 -13.11
CA ILE A 55 6.36 -21.52 -11.96
C ILE A 55 7.01 -20.72 -10.82
N ALA A 56 8.31 -20.91 -10.60
CA ALA A 56 9.05 -20.17 -9.56
C ALA A 56 9.11 -18.67 -9.85
N SER A 57 9.37 -18.26 -11.09
CA SER A 57 9.42 -16.86 -11.48
C SER A 57 8.04 -16.20 -11.43
N SER A 58 6.98 -16.91 -11.82
CA SER A 58 5.61 -16.41 -11.69
C SER A 58 5.22 -16.19 -10.23
N LYS A 59 5.52 -17.15 -9.35
CA LYS A 59 5.29 -17.00 -7.89
C LYS A 59 6.10 -15.85 -7.29
N ALA A 60 7.32 -15.62 -7.78
CA ALA A 60 8.14 -14.49 -7.33
C ALA A 60 7.54 -13.14 -7.76
N ALA A 61 7.06 -13.03 -8.99
CA ALA A 61 6.39 -11.82 -9.48
C ALA A 61 5.09 -11.53 -8.70
N SER A 62 4.28 -12.56 -8.41
CA SER A 62 3.08 -12.40 -7.57
C SER A 62 3.42 -11.88 -6.17
N ARG A 63 4.40 -12.48 -5.49
CA ARG A 63 4.82 -12.02 -4.15
C ARG A 63 5.36 -10.60 -4.15
N ALA A 64 6.07 -10.19 -5.21
CA ALA A 64 6.56 -8.83 -5.34
C ALA A 64 5.41 -7.83 -5.50
N LEU A 65 4.34 -8.21 -6.20
CA LEU A 65 3.12 -7.40 -6.33
C LEU A 65 2.37 -7.33 -4.98
N ASP A 66 2.22 -8.46 -4.29
CA ASP A 66 1.58 -8.52 -2.96
C ASP A 66 2.31 -7.61 -1.97
N PHE A 67 3.64 -7.58 -1.99
CA PHE A 67 4.42 -6.70 -1.13
C PHE A 67 4.31 -5.21 -1.49
N ALA A 68 4.14 -4.90 -2.78
CA ALA A 68 4.05 -3.52 -3.25
C ALA A 68 2.65 -2.90 -3.11
N PHE A 69 1.60 -3.72 -3.16
CA PHE A 69 0.20 -3.26 -3.15
C PHE A 69 -0.61 -3.75 -1.95
N GLY A 70 -0.32 -4.95 -1.44
CA GLY A 70 -1.15 -5.67 -0.46
C GLY A 70 -0.63 -5.66 0.98
N TRP A 71 0.40 -4.87 1.29
CA TRP A 71 0.88 -4.66 2.66
C TRP A 71 0.20 -3.43 3.28
#